data_AF-A0AAP8NKZ0-F1
#
_entry.id   AF-A0AAP8NKZ0-F1
#
_cell.length_a   1.000
_cell.length_b   1.000
_cell.length_c   1.000
_cell.angle_alpha   90.00
_cell.angle_beta   90.00
_cell.angle_gamma   90.00
#
_symmetry.space_group_name_H-M   'P 1'
#
loop_
_entity.id
_entity.type
_entity.pdbx_description
1 polymer ?
#
loop_
_entity_poly.entity_id
_entity_poly.type
_entity_poly.pdbx_seq_one_letter_code
_entity_poly.pdbx_strand_id
1 'polypeptide(L)'
;MAALCKYWAFAFILCQLGQQHMLLNSIGSMGSFFLLGLGALLLLINSGRVFDRKTVSSSPFIYSFVFIFILYQFTFGIFDLNEKTGIYLIAKVVCCLMIALSVQKDLSFYLQRLMPILAAVTSLLILLGFVHNNVIFEGRHTLGFCNANGLGAISSLCAGAMILNSSDRSKKKIAIILLCVLATFLSGSRASIGILCLTFVIKYGLNVKFLAVLLAGVLAWQIILPMAGISSTGLNRFMESVEKMDFSSSREGERKATLIMIAESPILGNGFDVEQSEKAKAVSVLGSHNGYLDIMKMIAIPYSMLLFAFMAYYTFTVWRKFHKSACDYDRIHLFVIISVLIAANFEAYLWGINQVVTTLLFTSFAVLQKRMTALKHGI
;
A
#
# COMPACT_ATOMS: atom_id res chain seq x y z
N MET A 1 5.68 -15.94 -22.84
CA MET A 1 6.52 -14.80 -22.39
C MET A 1 5.83 -13.43 -22.43
N ALA A 2 5.27 -12.98 -23.56
CA ALA A 2 4.65 -11.64 -23.63
C ALA A 2 3.47 -11.44 -22.68
N ALA A 3 2.55 -12.42 -22.57
CA ALA A 3 1.43 -12.38 -21.63
C ALA A 3 1.87 -12.40 -20.16
N LEU A 4 2.96 -13.10 -19.87
CA LEU A 4 3.52 -13.18 -18.52
C LEU A 4 4.06 -11.82 -18.07
N CYS A 5 4.87 -11.14 -18.90
CA CYS A 5 5.31 -9.76 -18.62
C CYS A 5 4.14 -8.80 -18.44
N LYS A 6 3.09 -8.97 -19.25
CA LYS A 6 1.89 -8.13 -19.26
C LYS A 6 1.14 -8.19 -17.92
N TYR A 7 0.94 -9.37 -17.37
CA TYR A 7 0.15 -9.57 -16.14
C TYR A 7 0.98 -9.87 -14.88
N TRP A 8 2.32 -9.77 -14.96
CA TRP A 8 3.21 -10.11 -13.86
C TRP A 8 2.87 -9.33 -12.58
N ALA A 9 2.74 -8.01 -12.64
CA ALA A 9 2.46 -7.20 -11.46
C ALA A 9 1.11 -7.57 -10.81
N PHE A 10 0.11 -7.92 -11.62
CA PHE A 10 -1.17 -8.40 -11.11
C PHE A 10 -1.07 -9.78 -10.45
N ALA A 11 -0.38 -10.73 -11.10
CA ALA A 11 -0.13 -12.05 -10.52
C ALA A 11 0.64 -11.93 -9.19
N PHE A 12 1.62 -11.01 -9.13
CA PHE A 12 2.40 -10.75 -7.92
C PHE A 12 1.52 -10.17 -6.79
N ILE A 13 0.62 -9.23 -7.10
CA ILE A 13 -0.38 -8.73 -6.14
C ILE A 13 -1.27 -9.87 -5.61
N LEU A 14 -1.72 -10.79 -6.47
CA LEU A 14 -2.52 -11.93 -6.05
C LEU A 14 -1.75 -12.90 -5.14
N CYS A 15 -0.48 -13.18 -5.45
CA CYS A 15 0.37 -14.00 -4.59
C CYS A 15 0.61 -13.34 -3.23
N GLN A 16 0.84 -12.02 -3.19
CA GLN A 16 0.95 -11.26 -1.94
C GLN A 16 -0.35 -11.25 -1.13
N LEU A 17 -1.50 -11.15 -1.81
CA LEU A 17 -2.80 -11.24 -1.15
C LEU A 17 -2.99 -12.63 -0.53
N GLY A 18 -2.63 -13.69 -1.25
CA GLY A 18 -2.61 -15.05 -0.74
C GLY A 18 -1.66 -15.21 0.45
N GLN A 19 -0.45 -14.63 0.38
CA GLN A 19 0.52 -14.63 1.47
C GLN A 19 -0.05 -13.96 2.74
N GLN A 20 -0.87 -12.93 2.58
CA GLN A 20 -1.51 -12.24 3.70
C GLN A 20 -2.76 -12.96 4.23
N HIS A 21 -3.18 -14.07 3.62
CA HIS A 21 -4.34 -14.88 4.03
C HIS A 21 -3.90 -16.23 4.63
N MET A 22 -4.35 -16.58 5.83
CA MET A 22 -3.87 -17.74 6.60
C MET A 22 -3.96 -19.06 5.82
N LEU A 23 -5.08 -19.32 5.14
CA LEU A 23 -5.26 -20.53 4.33
C LEU A 23 -4.35 -20.60 3.10
N LEU A 24 -3.96 -19.46 2.56
CA LEU A 24 -3.21 -19.37 1.30
C LEU A 24 -1.76 -18.94 1.53
N ASN A 25 -1.33 -18.77 2.79
CA ASN A 25 -0.07 -18.14 3.14
C ASN A 25 1.12 -18.85 2.48
N SER A 26 1.18 -20.18 2.62
CA SER A 26 2.25 -21.01 2.04
C SER A 26 2.30 -20.89 0.51
N ILE A 27 1.16 -21.08 -0.16
CA ILE A 27 1.05 -21.01 -1.62
C ILE A 27 1.38 -19.59 -2.12
N GLY A 28 0.88 -18.56 -1.45
CA GLY A 28 1.12 -17.16 -1.79
C GLY A 28 2.59 -16.76 -1.60
N SER A 29 3.24 -17.26 -0.54
CA SER A 29 4.67 -17.07 -0.29
C SER A 29 5.52 -17.72 -1.38
N MET A 30 5.28 -19.02 -1.66
CA MET A 30 5.97 -19.75 -2.74
C MET A 30 5.75 -19.08 -4.10
N GLY A 31 4.53 -18.68 -4.41
CA GLY A 31 4.18 -17.97 -5.63
C GLY A 31 4.88 -16.61 -5.76
N SER A 32 4.99 -15.86 -4.66
CA SER A 32 5.69 -14.57 -4.65
C SER A 32 7.19 -14.73 -4.92
N PHE A 33 7.84 -15.69 -4.27
CA PHE A 33 9.26 -15.99 -4.53
C PHE A 33 9.49 -16.48 -5.96
N PHE A 34 8.65 -17.39 -6.45
CA PHE A 34 8.71 -17.87 -7.82
C PHE A 34 8.57 -16.72 -8.82
N LEU A 35 7.59 -15.82 -8.63
CA LEU A 35 7.38 -14.67 -9.49
C LEU A 35 8.54 -13.66 -9.42
N LEU A 36 9.19 -13.48 -8.27
CA LEU A 36 10.41 -12.65 -8.17
C LEU A 36 11.57 -13.24 -8.97
N GLY A 37 11.84 -14.54 -8.83
CA GLY A 37 12.88 -15.22 -9.62
C GLY A 37 12.59 -15.16 -11.12
N LEU A 38 11.34 -15.42 -11.51
CA LEU A 38 10.88 -15.31 -12.90
C LEU A 38 10.95 -13.86 -13.39
N GLY A 39 10.63 -12.89 -12.54
CA GLY A 39 10.71 -11.45 -12.81
C GLY A 39 12.13 -11.03 -13.14
N ALA A 40 13.12 -11.49 -12.37
CA ALA A 40 14.54 -11.22 -12.65
C ALA A 40 14.94 -11.71 -14.05
N LEU A 41 14.56 -12.94 -14.40
CA LEU A 41 14.82 -13.52 -15.72
C LEU A 41 14.11 -12.74 -16.85
N LEU A 42 12.86 -12.32 -16.63
CA LEU A 42 12.11 -11.52 -17.59
C LEU A 42 12.73 -10.13 -17.83
N LEU A 43 13.27 -9.51 -16.78
CA LEU A 43 13.99 -8.23 -16.89
C LEU A 43 15.27 -8.38 -17.71
N LEU A 44 16.03 -9.46 -17.54
CA LEU A 44 17.22 -9.73 -18.35
C LEU A 44 16.86 -9.86 -19.84
N ILE A 45 15.83 -10.64 -20.16
CA ILE A 45 15.34 -10.84 -21.53
C ILE A 45 14.79 -9.54 -22.14
N ASN A 46 14.17 -8.68 -21.34
CA ASN A 46 13.57 -7.43 -21.81
C ASN A 46 14.42 -6.19 -21.46
N SER A 47 15.71 -6.37 -21.15
CA SER A 47 16.59 -5.29 -20.64
C SER A 47 16.58 -4.06 -21.54
N GLY A 48 16.69 -4.24 -22.86
CA GLY A 48 16.62 -3.16 -23.83
C GLY A 48 15.31 -2.36 -23.83
N ARG A 49 14.18 -2.97 -23.42
CA ARG A 49 12.89 -2.29 -23.25
C ARG A 49 12.71 -1.67 -21.88
N VAL A 50 13.24 -2.31 -20.84
CA VAL A 50 13.16 -1.80 -19.45
C VAL A 50 13.87 -0.45 -19.39
N PHE A 51 15.09 -0.38 -19.94
CA PHE A 51 15.90 0.84 -19.91
C PHE A 51 15.70 1.75 -21.13
N ASP A 52 14.67 1.52 -21.96
CA ASP A 52 14.39 2.44 -23.05
C ASP A 52 13.89 3.81 -22.51
N ARG A 53 14.23 4.88 -23.23
CA ARG A 53 13.88 6.25 -22.81
C ARG A 53 12.37 6.41 -22.59
N LYS A 54 11.56 5.70 -23.37
CA LYS A 54 10.10 5.76 -23.30
C LYS A 54 9.57 5.18 -21.99
N THR A 55 10.06 4.01 -21.57
CA THR A 55 9.65 3.33 -20.34
C THR A 55 10.13 4.08 -19.13
N VAL A 56 11.40 4.52 -19.13
CA VAL A 56 11.97 5.34 -18.05
C VAL A 56 11.18 6.63 -17.86
N SER A 57 10.91 7.37 -18.95
CA SER A 57 10.12 8.61 -18.88
C SER A 57 8.64 8.42 -18.52
N SER A 58 8.10 7.20 -18.71
CA SER A 58 6.71 6.88 -18.37
C SER A 58 6.49 6.41 -16.93
N SER A 59 7.56 6.08 -16.19
CA SER A 59 7.48 5.64 -14.79
C SER A 59 8.58 6.28 -13.90
N PRO A 60 8.80 7.62 -13.97
CA PRO A 60 9.96 8.25 -13.34
C PRO A 60 10.00 8.14 -11.81
N PHE A 61 8.85 7.94 -11.13
CA PHE A 61 8.86 7.68 -9.68
C PHE A 61 9.55 6.36 -9.35
N ILE A 62 9.21 5.28 -10.08
CA ILE A 62 9.80 3.95 -9.89
C ILE A 62 11.30 3.99 -10.16
N TYR A 63 11.72 4.60 -11.27
CA TYR A 63 13.14 4.68 -11.62
C TYR A 63 13.94 5.53 -10.63
N SER A 64 13.37 6.64 -10.14
CA SER A 64 14.02 7.46 -9.11
C SER A 64 14.15 6.69 -7.79
N PHE A 65 13.11 5.96 -7.38
CA PHE A 65 13.14 5.13 -6.18
C PHE A 65 14.24 4.06 -6.28
N VAL A 66 14.27 3.31 -7.39
CA VAL A 66 15.29 2.29 -7.64
C VAL A 66 16.69 2.90 -7.68
N PHE A 67 16.87 4.02 -8.37
CA PHE A 67 18.15 4.71 -8.46
C PHE A 67 18.68 5.13 -7.09
N ILE A 68 17.82 5.73 -6.24
CA ILE A 68 18.22 6.15 -4.89
C ILE A 68 18.61 4.96 -4.02
N PHE A 69 17.88 3.84 -4.09
CA PHE A 69 18.20 2.64 -3.32
C PHE A 69 19.52 2.00 -3.76
N ILE A 70 19.77 1.92 -5.06
CA ILE A 70 21.03 1.42 -5.61
C ILE A 70 22.17 2.38 -5.22
N LEU A 71 21.97 3.68 -5.39
CA LEU A 71 22.98 4.70 -5.07
C LEU A 71 23.35 4.65 -3.57
N TYR A 72 22.36 4.53 -2.68
CA TYR A 72 22.60 4.32 -1.25
C TYR A 72 23.47 3.07 -1.01
N GLN A 73 23.06 1.92 -1.56
CA GLN A 73 23.74 0.65 -1.32
C GLN A 73 25.21 0.65 -1.75
N PHE A 74 25.52 1.33 -2.85
CA PHE A 74 26.88 1.38 -3.41
C PHE A 74 27.67 2.63 -2.99
N THR A 75 27.16 3.41 -2.03
CA THR A 75 27.90 4.54 -1.44
C THR A 75 28.01 4.39 0.07
N PHE A 76 26.93 4.65 0.81
CA PHE A 76 26.94 4.64 2.28
C PHE A 76 26.65 3.24 2.83
N GLY A 77 25.69 2.53 2.23
CA GLY A 77 25.31 1.19 2.66
C GLY A 77 26.28 0.08 2.29
N ILE A 78 27.42 0.39 1.63
CA ILE A 78 28.37 -0.63 1.16
C ILE A 78 28.94 -1.46 2.30
N PHE A 79 29.10 -0.85 3.48
CA PHE A 79 29.59 -1.52 4.69
C PHE A 79 28.55 -2.45 5.32
N ASP A 80 27.27 -2.28 5.00
CA ASP A 80 26.15 -3.10 5.46
C ASP A 80 25.70 -4.14 4.41
N LEU A 81 26.44 -4.26 3.31
CA LEU A 81 26.14 -5.23 2.26
C LEU A 81 26.45 -6.64 2.75
N ASN A 82 25.41 -7.47 2.86
CA ASN A 82 25.49 -8.89 3.12
C ASN A 82 24.48 -9.64 2.24
N GLU A 83 24.44 -10.95 2.34
CA GLU A 83 23.55 -11.79 1.53
C GLU A 83 22.08 -11.36 1.66
N LYS A 84 21.61 -11.11 2.89
CA LYS A 84 20.23 -10.73 3.19
C LYS A 84 19.89 -9.36 2.58
N THR A 85 20.73 -8.36 2.80
CA THR A 85 20.51 -6.99 2.30
C THR A 85 20.62 -6.93 0.77
N GLY A 86 21.56 -7.67 0.18
CA GLY A 86 21.70 -7.82 -1.25
C GLY A 86 20.49 -8.48 -1.92
N ILE A 87 20.00 -9.61 -1.38
CA ILE A 87 18.79 -10.27 -1.87
C ILE A 87 17.59 -9.31 -1.78
N TYR A 88 17.46 -8.58 -0.68
CA TYR A 88 16.35 -7.65 -0.50
C TYR A 88 16.39 -6.51 -1.53
N LEU A 89 17.57 -5.91 -1.75
CA LEU A 89 17.74 -4.88 -2.77
C LEU A 89 17.37 -5.42 -4.16
N ILE A 90 17.91 -6.58 -4.55
CA ILE A 90 17.61 -7.20 -5.84
C ILE A 90 16.11 -7.44 -5.99
N ALA A 91 15.47 -8.05 -5.01
CA ALA A 91 14.05 -8.33 -5.05
C ALA A 91 13.20 -7.04 -5.14
N LYS A 92 13.61 -5.96 -4.46
CA LYS A 92 12.95 -4.66 -4.57
C LYS A 92 13.11 -4.03 -5.94
N VAL A 93 14.32 -4.08 -6.52
CA VAL A 93 14.60 -3.60 -7.88
C VAL A 93 13.79 -4.39 -8.89
N VAL A 94 13.78 -5.72 -8.79
CA VAL A 94 13.02 -6.60 -9.68
C VAL A 94 11.52 -6.27 -9.62
N CYS A 95 10.96 -6.19 -8.40
CA CYS A 95 9.56 -5.83 -8.19
C CYS A 95 9.21 -4.49 -8.86
N CYS A 96 9.99 -3.45 -8.57
CA CYS A 96 9.78 -2.10 -9.09
C CYS A 96 9.84 -2.05 -10.62
N LEU A 97 10.90 -2.61 -11.22
CA LEU A 97 11.08 -2.59 -12.67
C LEU A 97 10.05 -3.46 -13.40
N MET A 98 9.66 -4.60 -12.82
CA MET A 98 8.60 -5.43 -13.39
C MET A 98 7.23 -4.75 -13.33
N ILE A 99 6.91 -3.99 -12.28
CA ILE A 99 5.71 -3.15 -12.25
C ILE A 99 5.73 -2.15 -13.40
N ALA A 100 6.83 -1.42 -13.59
CA ALA A 100 6.96 -0.46 -14.69
C ALA A 100 6.78 -1.14 -16.05
N LEU A 101 7.42 -2.30 -16.26
CA LEU A 101 7.32 -3.06 -17.51
C LEU A 101 5.90 -3.60 -17.75
N SER A 102 5.24 -4.16 -16.74
CA SER A 102 3.88 -4.67 -16.83
C SER A 102 2.88 -3.58 -17.20
N VAL A 103 2.93 -2.44 -16.50
CA VAL A 103 2.09 -1.28 -16.82
C VAL A 103 2.41 -0.73 -18.21
N GLN A 104 3.68 -0.76 -18.62
CA GLN A 104 4.09 -0.38 -19.96
C GLN A 104 3.52 -1.30 -21.04
N LYS A 105 3.31 -2.60 -20.76
CA LYS A 105 2.72 -3.55 -21.70
C LYS A 105 1.20 -3.45 -21.79
N ASP A 106 0.49 -3.16 -20.71
CA ASP A 106 -0.98 -3.02 -20.75
C ASP A 106 -1.52 -2.00 -19.74
N LEU A 107 -1.51 -0.73 -20.14
CA LEU A 107 -2.09 0.34 -19.31
C LEU A 107 -3.59 0.11 -19.07
N SER A 108 -4.32 -0.39 -20.07
CA SER A 108 -5.78 -0.51 -20.00
C SER A 108 -6.23 -1.46 -18.90
N PHE A 109 -5.53 -2.60 -18.76
CA PHE A 109 -5.78 -3.56 -17.69
C PHE A 109 -5.51 -2.95 -16.31
N TYR A 110 -4.32 -2.36 -16.10
CA TYR A 110 -3.95 -1.83 -14.78
C TYR A 110 -4.79 -0.62 -14.38
N LEU A 111 -5.19 0.21 -15.34
CA LEU A 111 -6.03 1.39 -15.10
C LEU A 111 -7.48 1.03 -14.76
N GLN A 112 -8.10 0.11 -15.53
CA GLN A 112 -9.55 -0.11 -15.46
C GLN A 112 -9.94 -1.37 -14.68
N ARG A 113 -9.13 -2.43 -14.77
CA ARG A 113 -9.52 -3.77 -14.30
C ARG A 113 -8.85 -4.21 -13.00
N LEU A 114 -7.67 -3.67 -12.68
CA LEU A 114 -6.91 -4.05 -11.49
C LEU A 114 -7.76 -3.96 -10.20
N MET A 115 -8.26 -2.77 -9.88
CA MET A 115 -8.96 -2.54 -8.62
C MET A 115 -10.31 -3.28 -8.53
N PRO A 116 -11.17 -3.32 -9.58
CA PRO A 116 -12.39 -4.11 -9.52
C PRO A 116 -12.16 -5.61 -9.31
N ILE A 117 -11.17 -6.19 -10.01
CA ILE A 117 -10.84 -7.62 -9.84
C ILE A 117 -10.27 -7.86 -8.44
N LEU A 118 -9.37 -6.99 -7.97
CA LEU A 118 -8.79 -7.11 -6.63
C LEU A 118 -9.86 -7.01 -5.53
N ALA A 119 -10.83 -6.10 -5.67
CA ALA A 119 -11.94 -5.97 -4.73
C ALA A 119 -12.84 -7.20 -4.70
N ALA A 120 -13.11 -7.81 -5.86
CA ALA A 120 -13.86 -9.05 -5.94
C ALA A 120 -13.12 -10.23 -5.30
N VAL A 121 -11.82 -10.40 -5.58
CA VAL A 121 -10.99 -11.45 -4.97
C VAL A 121 -10.87 -11.24 -3.45
N THR A 122 -10.63 -10.01 -3.01
CA THR A 122 -10.57 -9.66 -1.58
C THR A 122 -11.89 -10.00 -0.89
N SER A 123 -13.03 -9.67 -1.51
CA SER A 123 -14.35 -9.99 -0.98
C SER A 123 -14.56 -11.50 -0.83
N LEU A 124 -14.14 -12.28 -1.83
CA LEU A 124 -14.19 -13.74 -1.75
C LEU A 124 -13.33 -14.28 -0.60
N LEU A 125 -12.12 -13.75 -0.42
CA LEU A 125 -11.22 -14.15 0.67
C LEU A 125 -11.78 -13.76 2.04
N ILE A 126 -12.40 -12.59 2.17
CA ILE A 126 -13.08 -12.19 3.41
C ILE A 126 -14.20 -13.18 3.76
N LEU A 127 -15.02 -13.59 2.78
CA LEU A 127 -16.08 -14.58 3.01
C LEU A 127 -15.50 -15.95 3.39
N LEU A 128 -14.46 -16.40 2.68
CA LEU A 128 -13.77 -17.65 2.98
C LEU A 128 -13.17 -17.63 4.40
N GLY A 129 -12.52 -16.53 4.76
CA GLY A 129 -11.93 -16.32 6.07
C GLY A 129 -12.98 -16.22 7.18
N PHE A 130 -14.13 -15.60 6.91
CA PHE A 130 -15.26 -15.56 7.85
C PHE A 130 -15.77 -16.96 8.19
N VAL A 131 -15.90 -17.84 7.19
CA VAL A 131 -16.39 -19.22 7.37
C VAL A 131 -15.35 -20.13 8.02
N HIS A 132 -14.07 -20.01 7.65
CA HIS A 132 -13.07 -21.02 8.01
C HIS A 132 -12.01 -20.57 9.01
N ASN A 133 -11.68 -19.28 9.11
CA ASN A 133 -10.52 -18.80 9.88
C ASN A 133 -10.68 -17.37 10.41
N ASN A 134 -11.80 -17.08 11.07
CA ASN A 134 -12.00 -15.77 11.70
C ASN A 134 -11.40 -15.75 13.11
N VAL A 135 -10.14 -15.31 13.22
CA VAL A 135 -9.49 -15.11 14.52
C VAL A 135 -9.88 -13.74 15.06
N ILE A 136 -10.27 -13.69 16.33
CA ILE A 136 -10.59 -12.46 17.05
C ILE A 136 -9.52 -12.22 18.10
N PHE A 137 -8.78 -11.13 18.00
CA PHE A 137 -7.75 -10.73 18.96
C PHE A 137 -8.05 -9.32 19.47
N GLU A 138 -8.20 -9.16 20.79
CA GLU A 138 -8.60 -7.88 21.42
C GLU A 138 -9.85 -7.25 20.77
N GLY A 139 -10.86 -8.06 20.43
CA GLY A 139 -12.06 -7.61 19.74
C GLY A 139 -11.86 -7.21 18.28
N ARG A 140 -10.71 -7.51 17.67
CA ARG A 140 -10.41 -7.23 16.25
C ARG A 140 -10.48 -8.51 15.44
N HIS A 141 -11.22 -8.47 14.35
CA HIS A 141 -11.35 -9.59 13.45
C HIS A 141 -10.23 -9.60 12.41
N THR A 142 -9.70 -10.79 12.13
CA THR A 142 -8.78 -10.98 11.01
C THR A 142 -9.46 -11.48 9.74
N LEU A 143 -10.65 -12.08 9.84
CA LEU A 143 -11.43 -12.62 8.71
C LEU A 143 -10.56 -13.43 7.72
N GLY A 144 -9.73 -14.33 8.25
CA GLY A 144 -8.81 -15.17 7.46
C GLY A 144 -7.49 -14.53 7.10
N PHE A 145 -7.27 -13.23 7.33
CA PHE A 145 -5.98 -12.57 7.12
C PHE A 145 -5.01 -12.86 8.28
N CYS A 146 -3.72 -12.80 8.01
CA CYS A 146 -2.68 -13.02 9.03
C CYS A 146 -2.58 -11.84 10.02
N ASN A 147 -3.07 -10.66 9.62
CA ASN A 147 -3.02 -9.44 10.42
C ASN A 147 -4.27 -8.58 10.17
N ALA A 148 -4.94 -8.17 11.24
CA ALA A 148 -6.09 -7.29 11.18
C ALA A 148 -5.78 -5.92 10.53
N ASN A 149 -4.59 -5.33 10.73
CA ASN A 149 -4.19 -4.11 10.00
C ASN A 149 -4.09 -4.35 8.48
N GLY A 150 -3.61 -5.53 8.08
CA GLY A 150 -3.55 -5.95 6.67
C GLY A 150 -4.94 -6.05 6.05
N LEU A 151 -5.87 -6.75 6.74
CA LEU A 151 -7.29 -6.82 6.36
C LEU A 151 -7.86 -5.41 6.17
N GLY A 152 -7.72 -4.55 7.19
CA GLY A 152 -8.27 -3.20 7.18
C GLY A 152 -7.75 -2.38 6.00
N ALA A 153 -6.43 -2.41 5.76
CA ALA A 153 -5.82 -1.61 4.70
C ALA A 153 -6.25 -2.07 3.30
N ILE A 154 -6.26 -3.38 3.03
CA ILE A 154 -6.68 -3.88 1.72
C ILE A 154 -8.18 -3.66 1.51
N SER A 155 -9.01 -3.98 2.50
CA SER A 155 -10.47 -3.81 2.40
C SER A 155 -10.87 -2.35 2.24
N SER A 156 -10.25 -1.41 2.96
CA SER A 156 -10.52 0.03 2.80
C SER A 156 -10.10 0.57 1.43
N LEU A 157 -8.96 0.15 0.88
CA LEU A 157 -8.55 0.51 -0.48
C LEU A 157 -9.51 -0.07 -1.54
N CYS A 158 -9.91 -1.33 -1.40
CA CYS A 158 -10.87 -1.98 -2.29
C CYS A 158 -12.24 -1.31 -2.23
N ALA A 159 -12.78 -1.05 -1.03
CA ALA A 159 -14.03 -0.33 -0.85
C ALA A 159 -13.94 1.07 -1.45
N GLY A 160 -12.86 1.80 -1.18
CA GLY A 160 -12.66 3.15 -1.68
C GLY A 160 -12.63 3.22 -3.21
N ALA A 161 -11.89 2.31 -3.84
CA ALA A 161 -11.84 2.19 -5.29
C ALA A 161 -13.22 1.89 -5.91
N MET A 162 -13.98 0.97 -5.31
CA MET A 162 -15.32 0.64 -5.79
C MET A 162 -16.32 1.79 -5.54
N ILE A 163 -16.20 2.52 -4.43
CA ILE A 163 -17.02 3.70 -4.14
C ILE A 163 -16.77 4.80 -5.18
N LEU A 164 -15.51 5.02 -5.57
CA LEU A 164 -15.11 6.04 -6.55
C LEU A 164 -15.49 5.68 -7.99
N ASN A 165 -15.48 4.40 -8.35
CA ASN A 165 -15.94 3.95 -9.67
C ASN A 165 -17.44 4.24 -9.83
N SER A 166 -17.87 5.19 -10.66
CA SER A 166 -19.28 5.53 -10.83
C SER A 166 -19.96 4.80 -12.00
N SER A 167 -19.17 4.18 -12.89
CA SER A 167 -19.68 3.56 -14.13
C SER A 167 -20.46 2.26 -13.88
N ASP A 168 -20.11 1.52 -12.84
CA ASP A 168 -20.83 0.30 -12.43
C ASP A 168 -21.78 0.62 -11.27
N ARG A 169 -23.07 0.26 -11.39
CA ARG A 169 -24.08 0.37 -10.32
C ARG A 169 -24.71 -0.97 -9.97
N SER A 170 -24.05 -2.07 -10.33
CA SER A 170 -24.54 -3.42 -10.11
C SER A 170 -24.73 -3.74 -8.62
N LYS A 171 -25.72 -4.57 -8.31
CA LYS A 171 -25.94 -5.11 -6.96
C LYS A 171 -24.70 -5.83 -6.42
N LYS A 172 -23.95 -6.50 -7.32
CA LYS A 172 -22.68 -7.19 -7.00
C LYS A 172 -21.65 -6.21 -6.43
N LYS A 173 -21.48 -5.07 -7.08
CA LYS A 173 -20.57 -4.02 -6.60
C LYS A 173 -21.00 -3.47 -5.23
N ILE A 174 -22.30 -3.23 -5.03
CA ILE A 174 -22.80 -2.75 -3.73
C ILE A 174 -22.47 -3.77 -2.64
N ALA A 175 -22.68 -5.07 -2.89
CA ALA A 175 -22.30 -6.13 -1.95
C ALA A 175 -20.80 -6.13 -1.63
N ILE A 176 -19.93 -5.98 -2.65
CA ILE A 176 -18.48 -5.87 -2.47
C ILE A 176 -18.11 -4.66 -1.59
N ILE A 177 -18.73 -3.50 -1.84
CA ILE A 177 -18.50 -2.29 -1.02
C ILE A 177 -18.90 -2.55 0.42
N LEU A 178 -20.12 -3.05 0.66
CA LEU A 178 -20.63 -3.30 2.01
C LEU A 178 -19.74 -4.29 2.77
N LEU A 179 -19.34 -5.38 2.13
CA LEU A 179 -18.47 -6.38 2.74
C LEU A 179 -17.09 -5.80 3.10
N CYS A 180 -16.47 -5.05 2.19
CA CYS A 180 -15.16 -4.46 2.43
C CYS A 180 -15.21 -3.35 3.50
N VAL A 181 -16.29 -2.55 3.53
CA VAL A 181 -16.51 -1.54 4.58
C VAL A 181 -16.69 -2.22 5.94
N LEU A 182 -17.52 -3.26 6.01
CA LEU A 182 -17.71 -4.04 7.24
C LEU A 182 -16.38 -4.64 7.72
N ALA A 183 -15.62 -5.27 6.83
CA ALA A 183 -14.31 -5.83 7.14
C ALA A 183 -13.32 -4.76 7.64
N THR A 184 -13.36 -3.55 7.07
CA THR A 184 -12.55 -2.43 7.54
C THR A 184 -12.88 -2.08 9.00
N PHE A 185 -14.16 -1.96 9.34
CA PHE A 185 -14.57 -1.65 10.72
C PHE A 185 -14.22 -2.76 11.71
N LEU A 186 -14.48 -4.01 11.33
CA LEU A 186 -14.17 -5.19 12.16
C LEU A 186 -12.67 -5.39 12.37
N SER A 187 -11.83 -4.93 11.43
CA SER A 187 -10.37 -5.02 11.52
C SER A 187 -9.75 -4.25 12.71
N GLY A 188 -10.48 -3.27 13.26
CA GLY A 188 -9.94 -2.46 14.34
C GLY A 188 -8.91 -1.39 13.92
N SER A 189 -8.56 -1.29 12.64
CA SER A 189 -7.45 -0.46 12.16
C SER A 189 -7.85 1.02 11.98
N ARG A 190 -7.27 1.89 12.82
CA ARG A 190 -7.47 3.35 12.77
C ARG A 190 -7.05 3.95 11.43
N ALA A 191 -5.88 3.55 10.91
CA ALA A 191 -5.38 4.01 9.61
C ALA A 191 -6.35 3.66 8.48
N SER A 192 -6.94 2.46 8.52
CA SER A 192 -7.87 1.98 7.50
C SER A 192 -9.22 2.71 7.51
N ILE A 193 -9.71 3.10 8.70
CA ILE A 193 -10.88 3.99 8.81
C ILE A 193 -10.56 5.36 8.20
N GLY A 194 -9.35 5.89 8.43
CA GLY A 194 -8.85 7.11 7.78
C GLY A 194 -8.89 7.03 6.26
N ILE A 195 -8.47 5.90 5.67
CA ILE A 195 -8.55 5.64 4.21
C ILE A 195 -10.00 5.68 3.71
N LEU A 196 -10.95 5.09 4.44
CA LEU A 196 -12.37 5.16 4.09
C LEU A 196 -12.89 6.60 4.14
N CYS A 197 -12.56 7.35 5.20
CA CYS A 197 -12.96 8.76 5.32
C CYS A 197 -12.42 9.59 4.14
N LEU A 198 -11.16 9.38 3.76
CA LEU A 198 -10.53 10.04 2.64
C LEU A 198 -11.23 9.73 1.30
N THR A 199 -11.72 8.50 1.12
CA THR A 199 -12.52 8.14 -0.06
C THR A 199 -13.72 9.09 -0.23
N PHE A 200 -14.44 9.34 0.86
CA PHE A 200 -15.62 10.19 0.84
C PHE A 200 -15.27 11.66 0.57
N VAL A 201 -14.14 12.14 1.13
CA VAL A 201 -13.61 13.47 0.82
C VAL A 201 -13.27 13.60 -0.67
N ILE A 202 -12.61 12.61 -1.27
CA ILE A 202 -12.27 12.63 -2.70
C ILE A 202 -13.52 12.53 -3.58
N LYS A 203 -14.51 11.72 -3.19
CA LYS A 203 -15.72 11.50 -3.99
C LYS A 203 -16.68 12.68 -3.97
N TYR A 204 -16.95 13.24 -2.79
CA TYR A 204 -18.01 14.22 -2.56
C TYR A 204 -17.48 15.64 -2.31
N GLY A 205 -16.18 15.79 -2.07
CA GLY A 205 -15.62 17.02 -1.49
C GLY A 205 -16.06 17.22 -0.04
N LEU A 206 -15.59 18.28 0.59
CA LEU A 206 -16.08 18.73 1.90
C LEU A 206 -17.42 19.47 1.72
N ASN A 207 -18.48 18.72 1.41
CA ASN A 207 -19.81 19.25 1.13
C ASN A 207 -20.89 18.59 2.03
N VAL A 208 -22.11 19.10 2.04
CA VAL A 208 -23.25 18.59 2.82
C VAL A 208 -23.51 17.10 2.55
N LYS A 209 -23.22 16.60 1.34
CA LYS A 209 -23.29 15.17 1.01
C LYS A 209 -22.29 14.33 1.80
N PHE A 210 -21.07 14.84 2.00
CA PHE A 210 -20.08 14.21 2.88
C PHE A 210 -20.58 14.21 4.33
N LEU A 211 -21.09 15.35 4.81
CA LEU A 211 -21.64 15.46 6.16
C LEU A 211 -22.80 14.47 6.38
N ALA A 212 -23.72 14.33 5.42
CA ALA A 212 -24.85 13.41 5.50
C ALA A 212 -24.41 11.93 5.51
N VAL A 213 -23.42 11.55 4.70
CA VAL A 213 -22.85 10.20 4.70
C VAL A 213 -22.13 9.92 6.02
N LEU A 214 -21.39 10.89 6.54
CA LEU A 214 -20.70 10.78 7.82
C LEU A 214 -21.71 10.64 8.97
N LEU A 215 -22.78 11.45 8.98
CA LEU A 215 -23.87 11.37 9.96
C LEU A 215 -24.61 10.03 9.89
N ALA A 216 -24.92 9.55 8.69
CA ALA A 216 -25.53 8.23 8.49
C ALA A 216 -24.62 7.09 8.97
N GLY A 217 -23.31 7.21 8.75
CA GLY A 217 -22.31 6.28 9.29
C GLY A 217 -22.28 6.27 10.83
N VAL A 218 -22.32 7.45 11.46
CA VAL A 218 -22.38 7.60 12.91
C VAL A 218 -23.67 7.02 13.49
N LEU A 219 -24.82 7.22 12.83
CA LEU A 219 -26.10 6.66 13.28
C LEU A 219 -26.15 5.14 13.13
N ALA A 220 -25.68 4.61 11.99
CA ALA A 220 -25.54 3.17 11.80
C ALA A 220 -24.62 2.55 12.87
N TRP A 221 -23.61 3.29 13.30
CA TRP A 221 -22.69 2.90 14.35
C TRP A 221 -23.30 2.94 15.75
N GLN A 222 -23.88 4.05 16.20
CA GLN A 222 -24.37 4.19 17.58
C GLN A 222 -25.62 3.35 17.84
N ILE A 223 -26.41 3.08 16.80
CA ILE A 223 -27.74 2.52 16.94
C ILE A 223 -27.77 1.12 16.32
N ILE A 224 -27.49 0.99 15.02
CA ILE A 224 -27.72 -0.27 14.29
C ILE A 224 -26.75 -1.38 14.72
N LEU A 225 -25.44 -1.09 14.81
CA LEU A 225 -24.42 -2.10 15.14
C LEU A 225 -24.56 -2.66 16.58
N PRO A 226 -24.76 -1.83 17.62
CA PRO A 226 -25.04 -2.30 18.98
C PRO A 226 -26.34 -3.08 19.08
N MET A 227 -27.41 -2.67 18.38
CA MET A 227 -28.67 -3.43 18.33
C MET A 227 -28.50 -4.81 17.69
N ALA A 228 -27.53 -4.97 16.78
CA ALA A 228 -27.16 -6.25 16.19
C ALA A 228 -26.15 -7.05 17.04
N GLY A 229 -25.76 -6.56 18.23
CA GLY A 229 -24.78 -7.20 19.11
C GLY A 229 -23.33 -7.12 18.61
N ILE A 230 -23.03 -6.23 17.65
CA ILE A 230 -21.70 -6.10 17.05
C ILE A 230 -20.95 -4.93 17.71
N SER A 231 -19.99 -5.23 18.59
CA SER A 231 -19.05 -4.23 19.10
C SER A 231 -18.00 -3.91 18.04
N SER A 232 -18.02 -2.74 17.38
CA SER A 232 -16.90 -2.35 16.49
C SER A 232 -15.76 -1.71 17.29
N THR A 233 -14.76 -2.55 17.55
CA THR A 233 -13.52 -2.17 18.21
C THR A 233 -12.73 -1.11 17.43
N GLY A 234 -12.87 -1.04 16.10
CA GLY A 234 -12.15 -0.06 15.26
C GLY A 234 -12.60 1.37 15.41
N LEU A 235 -13.91 1.63 15.42
CA LEU A 235 -14.43 2.98 15.65
C LEU A 235 -14.21 3.43 17.08
N ASN A 236 -14.35 2.53 18.07
CA ASN A 236 -14.02 2.82 19.46
C ASN A 236 -12.55 3.25 19.62
N ARG A 237 -11.60 2.49 19.05
CA ARG A 237 -10.17 2.84 19.06
C ARG A 237 -9.88 4.13 18.30
N PHE A 238 -10.58 4.40 17.19
CA PHE A 238 -10.42 5.65 16.45
C PHE A 238 -10.87 6.86 17.27
N MET A 239 -12.06 6.79 17.89
CA MET A 239 -12.58 7.85 18.75
C MET A 239 -11.69 8.08 19.97
N GLU A 240 -11.25 7.01 20.63
CA GLU A 240 -10.30 7.10 21.74
C GLU A 240 -9.01 7.84 21.34
N SER A 241 -8.56 7.69 20.10
CA SER A 241 -7.39 8.41 19.57
C SER A 241 -7.68 9.89 19.36
N VAL A 242 -8.88 10.23 18.90
CA VAL A 242 -9.31 11.63 18.72
C VAL A 242 -9.48 12.30 20.08
N GLU A 243 -10.13 11.62 21.03
CA GLU A 243 -10.39 12.11 22.38
C GLU A 243 -9.10 12.30 23.18
N LYS A 244 -8.16 11.35 23.10
CA LYS A 244 -6.87 11.42 23.80
C LYS A 244 -5.80 12.20 23.03
N MET A 245 -6.12 12.72 21.84
CA MET A 245 -5.15 13.26 20.87
C MET A 245 -3.96 12.32 20.58
N ASP A 246 -4.13 11.00 20.75
CA ASP A 246 -3.12 9.99 20.47
C ASP A 246 -3.13 9.63 18.96
N PHE A 247 -2.56 10.53 18.17
CA PHE A 247 -2.32 10.30 16.75
C PHE A 247 -1.06 9.45 16.50
N SER A 248 -0.35 9.03 17.55
CA SER A 248 0.77 8.08 17.41
C SER A 248 0.30 6.65 17.23
N SER A 249 -1.00 6.42 17.43
CA SER A 249 -1.57 5.10 17.52
C SER A 249 -0.99 4.25 18.65
N SER A 250 -0.70 4.86 19.81
CA SER A 250 -0.08 4.21 20.99
C SER A 250 1.25 3.51 20.68
N ARG A 251 2.03 4.08 19.75
CA ARG A 251 3.30 3.52 19.23
C ARG A 251 4.49 4.45 19.45
N GLU A 252 4.40 5.35 20.43
CA GLU A 252 5.49 6.30 20.73
C GLU A 252 6.80 5.60 21.08
N GLY A 253 6.74 4.50 21.84
CA GLY A 253 7.93 3.70 22.19
C GLY A 253 8.62 3.11 20.95
N GLU A 254 7.86 2.55 20.02
CA GLU A 254 8.36 1.99 18.75
C GLU A 254 9.01 3.06 17.87
N ARG A 255 8.37 4.23 17.78
CA ARG A 255 8.91 5.39 17.05
C ARG A 255 10.18 5.91 17.72
N LYS A 256 10.21 5.99 19.05
CA LYS A 256 11.38 6.40 19.83
C LYS A 256 12.56 5.45 19.63
N ALA A 257 12.33 4.13 19.66
CA ALA A 257 13.36 3.14 19.37
C ALA A 257 13.96 3.34 17.96
N THR A 258 13.13 3.68 16.99
CA THR A 258 13.58 3.94 15.62
C THR A 258 14.32 5.27 15.48
N LEU A 259 13.92 6.31 16.22
CA LEU A 259 14.67 7.57 16.28
C LEU A 259 16.06 7.38 16.91
N ILE A 260 16.20 6.48 17.89
CA ILE A 260 17.51 6.10 18.44
C ILE A 260 18.39 5.51 17.34
N MET A 261 17.88 4.55 16.56
CA MET A 261 18.63 3.97 15.43
C MET A 261 19.04 5.02 14.38
N ILE A 262 18.18 6.01 14.09
CA ILE A 262 18.50 7.11 13.19
C ILE A 262 19.62 7.98 13.78
N ALA A 263 19.58 8.25 15.09
CA ALA A 263 20.59 9.03 15.79
C ALA A 263 21.94 8.31 15.89
N GLU A 264 21.94 6.97 15.91
CA GLU A 264 23.16 6.15 15.92
C GLU A 264 23.91 6.20 14.58
N SER A 265 23.19 6.27 13.45
CA SER A 265 23.79 6.39 12.11
C SER A 265 23.03 7.36 11.20
N PRO A 266 23.10 8.68 11.46
CA PRO A 266 22.27 9.68 10.78
C PRO A 266 22.69 9.93 9.34
N ILE A 267 23.99 9.76 9.04
CA ILE A 267 24.57 10.03 7.72
C ILE A 267 24.69 8.75 6.91
N LEU A 268 25.24 7.67 7.51
CA LEU A 268 25.52 6.43 6.78
C LEU A 268 24.31 5.50 6.69
N GLY A 269 23.38 5.58 7.64
CA GLY A 269 22.26 4.66 7.71
C GLY A 269 22.64 3.35 8.38
N ASN A 270 21.68 2.44 8.48
CA ASN A 270 21.84 1.17 9.18
C ASN A 270 21.74 -0.03 8.23
N GLY A 271 21.59 0.20 6.93
CA GLY A 271 21.40 -0.85 5.93
C GLY A 271 19.94 -1.33 5.81
N PHE A 272 19.68 -2.10 4.76
CA PHE A 272 18.36 -2.68 4.51
C PHE A 272 18.05 -3.82 5.48
N ASP A 273 16.78 -3.96 5.86
CA ASP A 273 16.30 -5.06 6.72
C ASP A 273 17.10 -5.26 8.03
N VAL A 274 17.61 -4.16 8.57
CA VAL A 274 18.40 -4.12 9.79
C VAL A 274 17.54 -4.37 11.03
N GLU A 275 18.07 -5.19 11.93
CA GLU A 275 17.49 -5.38 13.26
C GLU A 275 17.70 -4.14 14.14
N GLN A 276 16.95 -4.06 15.23
CA GLN A 276 17.17 -3.03 16.22
C GLN A 276 18.46 -3.27 17.01
N SER A 277 19.20 -2.18 17.27
CA SER A 277 20.36 -2.18 18.18
C SER A 277 19.92 -2.49 19.61
N GLU A 278 20.87 -2.85 20.47
CA GLU A 278 20.58 -3.14 21.88
C GLU A 278 19.91 -1.95 22.59
N LYS A 279 20.36 -0.72 22.29
CA LYS A 279 19.78 0.50 22.86
C LYS A 279 18.34 0.73 22.39
N ALA A 280 18.05 0.46 21.12
CA ALA A 280 16.69 0.56 20.59
C ALA A 280 15.78 -0.56 21.16
N LYS A 281 16.29 -1.79 21.24
CA LYS A 281 15.61 -2.96 21.83
C LYS A 281 15.22 -2.74 23.29
N ALA A 282 16.00 -1.97 24.05
CA ALA A 282 15.67 -1.59 25.42
C ALA A 282 14.40 -0.70 25.53
N VAL A 283 14.00 -0.03 24.44
CA VAL A 283 12.77 0.78 24.38
C VAL A 283 11.61 0.01 23.75
N SER A 284 11.85 -0.66 22.62
CA SER A 284 10.86 -1.52 21.96
C SER A 284 11.56 -2.54 21.08
N VAL A 285 11.01 -3.75 20.98
CA VAL A 285 11.51 -4.77 20.03
C VAL A 285 10.78 -4.69 18.69
N LEU A 286 9.65 -3.98 18.65
CA LEU A 286 8.79 -3.86 17.47
C LEU A 286 9.22 -2.70 16.56
N GLY A 287 9.03 -2.86 15.25
CA GLY A 287 9.34 -1.82 14.26
C GLY A 287 8.53 -0.54 14.46
N SER A 288 8.94 0.58 13.86
CA SER A 288 8.35 1.91 14.11
C SER A 288 6.87 2.03 13.78
N HIS A 289 6.36 1.11 12.94
CA HIS A 289 5.10 1.23 12.24
C HIS A 289 4.93 2.62 11.60
N ASN A 290 5.99 3.09 10.97
CA ASN A 290 6.01 4.33 10.20
C ASN A 290 6.99 4.14 9.04
N GLY A 291 6.46 4.00 7.83
CA GLY A 291 7.25 3.76 6.64
C GLY A 291 8.29 4.84 6.36
N TYR A 292 8.07 6.09 6.81
CA TYR A 292 9.04 7.17 6.64
C TYR A 292 10.21 7.03 7.63
N LEU A 293 9.92 6.77 8.91
CA LEU A 293 10.96 6.53 9.90
C LEU A 293 11.75 5.25 9.58
N ASP A 294 11.08 4.20 9.12
CA ASP A 294 11.72 2.96 8.71
C ASP A 294 12.68 3.18 7.53
N ILE A 295 12.29 3.96 6.52
CA ILE A 295 13.17 4.34 5.41
C ILE A 295 14.36 5.15 5.92
N MET A 296 14.11 6.18 6.74
CA MET A 296 15.18 7.05 7.25
C MET A 296 16.18 6.28 8.12
N LYS A 297 15.70 5.33 8.91
CA LYS A 297 16.54 4.38 9.65
C LYS A 297 17.44 3.57 8.70
N MET A 298 16.88 3.03 7.62
CA MET A 298 17.60 2.16 6.70
C MET A 298 18.63 2.94 5.87
N ILE A 299 18.21 4.00 5.19
CA ILE A 299 19.02 4.67 4.16
C ILE A 299 19.62 6.01 4.59
N ALA A 300 19.54 6.33 5.88
CA ALA A 300 20.02 7.58 6.46
C ALA A 300 19.24 8.84 6.05
N ILE A 301 19.54 9.96 6.73
CA ILE A 301 18.87 11.24 6.52
C ILE A 301 19.10 11.79 5.09
N PRO A 302 20.33 11.82 4.53
CA PRO A 302 20.55 12.43 3.21
C PRO A 302 19.74 11.76 2.08
N TYR A 303 19.78 10.43 1.99
CA TYR A 303 19.05 9.70 0.94
C TYR A 303 17.56 9.63 1.20
N SER A 304 17.11 9.54 2.45
CA SER A 304 15.68 9.58 2.76
C SER A 304 15.07 10.94 2.44
N MET A 305 15.75 12.05 2.74
CA MET A 305 15.29 13.39 2.37
C MET A 305 15.22 13.56 0.85
N LEU A 306 16.21 13.06 0.11
CA LEU A 306 16.18 13.04 -1.34
C LEU A 306 14.97 12.24 -1.86
N LEU A 307 14.76 11.03 -1.31
CA LEU A 307 13.63 10.18 -1.68
C LEU A 307 12.28 10.84 -1.39
N PHE A 308 12.14 11.47 -0.22
CA PHE A 308 10.92 12.14 0.19
C PHE A 308 10.64 13.37 -0.68
N ALA A 309 11.68 14.11 -1.09
CA ALA A 309 11.53 15.21 -2.05
C ALA A 309 11.02 14.69 -3.40
N PHE A 310 11.59 13.62 -3.94
CA PHE A 310 11.12 13.00 -5.18
C PHE A 310 9.69 12.47 -5.06
N MET A 311 9.37 11.82 -3.95
CA MET A 311 8.03 11.30 -3.68
C MET A 311 7.01 12.45 -3.60
N ALA A 312 7.33 13.54 -2.90
CA ALA A 312 6.49 14.73 -2.85
C ALA A 312 6.30 15.36 -4.23
N TYR A 313 7.39 15.52 -5.00
CA TYR A 313 7.37 16.07 -6.36
C TYR A 313 6.46 15.24 -7.30
N TYR A 314 6.64 13.93 -7.35
CA TYR A 314 5.84 13.09 -8.24
C TYR A 314 4.39 12.98 -7.78
N THR A 315 4.14 12.92 -6.47
CA THR A 315 2.78 12.95 -5.91
C THR A 315 2.07 14.24 -6.30
N PHE A 316 2.73 15.39 -6.12
CA PHE A 316 2.19 16.69 -6.50
C PHE A 316 1.91 16.78 -8.01
N THR A 317 2.82 16.23 -8.84
CA THR A 317 2.66 16.22 -10.30
C THR A 317 1.44 15.42 -10.73
N VAL A 318 1.26 14.20 -10.22
CA VAL A 318 0.08 13.38 -10.57
C VAL A 318 -1.19 13.97 -9.99
N TRP A 319 -1.15 14.51 -8.77
CA TRP A 319 -2.29 15.18 -8.15
C TRP A 319 -2.75 16.39 -8.96
N ARG A 320 -1.82 17.29 -9.33
CA ARG A 320 -2.13 18.48 -10.14
C ARG A 320 -2.83 18.09 -11.43
N LYS A 321 -2.42 16.99 -12.06
CA LYS A 321 -3.02 16.51 -13.31
C LYS A 321 -4.37 15.83 -13.14
N PHE A 322 -4.56 15.01 -12.10
CA PHE A 322 -5.69 14.08 -12.02
C PHE A 322 -6.71 14.37 -10.90
N HIS A 323 -6.46 15.29 -9.97
CA HIS A 323 -7.40 15.57 -8.86
C HIS A 323 -8.78 16.05 -9.31
N LYS A 324 -8.86 16.69 -10.48
CA LYS A 324 -10.11 17.11 -11.14
C LYS A 324 -10.46 16.27 -12.38
N SER A 325 -9.85 15.09 -12.53
CA SER A 325 -10.15 14.22 -13.69
C SER A 325 -11.61 13.78 -13.65
N ALA A 326 -12.28 13.86 -14.80
CA ALA A 326 -13.62 13.30 -15.00
C ALA A 326 -13.60 11.76 -15.08
N CYS A 327 -12.43 11.16 -15.34
CA CYS A 327 -12.25 9.72 -15.38
C CYS A 327 -12.11 9.17 -13.95
N ASP A 328 -13.05 8.31 -13.56
CA ASP A 328 -13.05 7.66 -12.25
C ASP A 328 -11.78 6.83 -12.00
N TYR A 329 -11.28 6.15 -13.03
CA TYR A 329 -10.09 5.31 -12.94
C TYR A 329 -8.85 6.12 -12.56
N ASP A 330 -8.70 7.33 -13.10
CA ASP A 330 -7.59 8.21 -12.71
C ASP A 330 -7.69 8.59 -11.23
N ARG A 331 -8.91 8.92 -10.77
CA ARG A 331 -9.18 9.29 -9.37
C ARG A 331 -8.96 8.12 -8.42
N ILE A 332 -9.26 6.89 -8.84
CA ILE A 332 -9.01 5.66 -8.05
C ILE A 332 -7.52 5.49 -7.79
N HIS A 333 -6.67 5.56 -8.82
CA HIS A 333 -5.22 5.42 -8.62
C HIS A 333 -4.63 6.59 -7.83
N LEU A 334 -5.15 7.81 -8.02
CA LEU A 334 -4.73 8.96 -7.21
C LEU A 334 -5.12 8.77 -5.74
N PHE A 335 -6.33 8.27 -5.48
CA PHE A 335 -6.78 7.89 -4.15
C PHE A 335 -5.86 6.84 -3.51
N VAL A 336 -5.45 5.80 -4.24
CA VAL A 336 -4.51 4.79 -3.73
C VAL A 336 -3.18 5.45 -3.33
N ILE A 337 -2.61 6.30 -4.18
CA ILE A 337 -1.35 7.00 -3.88
C ILE A 337 -1.47 7.82 -2.60
N ILE A 338 -2.45 8.73 -2.53
CA ILE A 338 -2.60 9.65 -1.39
C ILE A 338 -2.89 8.86 -0.10
N SER A 339 -3.79 7.87 -0.18
CA SER A 339 -4.18 7.05 0.97
C SER A 339 -3.01 6.28 1.55
N VAL A 340 -2.21 5.63 0.70
CA VAL A 340 -1.08 4.82 1.16
C VAL A 340 0.03 5.71 1.72
N LEU A 341 0.31 6.86 1.10
CA LEU A 341 1.30 7.81 1.63
C LEU A 341 0.90 8.37 3.00
N ILE A 342 -0.37 8.73 3.19
CA ILE A 342 -0.85 9.16 4.51
C ILE A 342 -0.77 8.00 5.51
N ALA A 343 -1.27 6.81 5.13
CA ALA A 343 -1.28 5.64 5.99
C ALA A 343 0.14 5.14 6.33
N ALA A 344 1.15 5.47 5.53
CA ALA A 344 2.54 5.16 5.83
C ALA A 344 3.08 5.86 7.09
N ASN A 345 2.38 6.86 7.63
CA ASN A 345 2.71 7.41 8.97
C ASN A 345 2.36 6.47 10.12
N PHE A 346 1.50 5.48 9.85
CA PHE A 346 0.94 4.56 10.84
C PHE A 346 1.32 3.10 10.60
N GLU A 347 1.84 2.77 9.42
CA GLU A 347 2.26 1.43 9.03
C GLU A 347 3.44 1.48 8.03
N ALA A 348 4.18 0.38 7.92
CA ALA A 348 5.39 0.27 7.10
C ALA A 348 5.12 0.07 5.58
N TYR A 349 4.33 0.94 4.94
CA TYR A 349 3.80 0.76 3.57
C TYR A 349 4.68 1.26 2.42
N LEU A 350 5.87 1.81 2.67
CA LEU A 350 6.68 2.44 1.62
C LEU A 350 7.72 1.50 1.00
N TRP A 351 8.16 0.47 1.75
CA TRP A 351 9.38 -0.25 1.40
C TRP A 351 9.18 -1.77 1.22
N GLY A 352 8.22 -2.39 1.92
CA GLY A 352 8.06 -3.85 1.91
C GLY A 352 7.92 -4.47 0.51
N ILE A 353 8.54 -5.64 0.29
CA ILE A 353 8.45 -6.38 -0.98
C ILE A 353 7.19 -7.24 -1.05
N ASN A 354 6.76 -7.82 0.08
CA ASN A 354 5.68 -8.80 0.16
C ASN A 354 4.39 -8.19 0.73
N GLN A 355 4.01 -7.02 0.22
CA GLN A 355 2.87 -6.27 0.75
C GLN A 355 2.03 -5.67 -0.36
N VAL A 356 0.76 -6.10 -0.44
CA VAL A 356 -0.22 -5.66 -1.44
C VAL A 356 -0.30 -4.14 -1.51
N VAL A 357 -0.39 -3.48 -0.35
CA VAL A 357 -0.52 -2.03 -0.22
C VAL A 357 0.65 -1.30 -0.87
N THR A 358 1.88 -1.74 -0.60
CA THR A 358 3.11 -1.19 -1.18
C THR A 358 3.13 -1.40 -2.70
N THR A 359 2.85 -2.61 -3.17
CA THR A 359 2.81 -2.93 -4.61
C THR A 359 1.76 -2.11 -5.35
N LEU A 360 0.60 -1.87 -4.73
CA LEU A 360 -0.46 -1.02 -5.28
C LEU A 360 -0.04 0.46 -5.36
N LEU A 361 0.73 0.97 -4.41
CA LEU A 361 1.31 2.32 -4.47
C LEU A 361 2.18 2.48 -5.71
N PHE A 362 3.18 1.59 -5.88
CA PHE A 362 4.08 1.63 -7.05
C PHE A 362 3.33 1.43 -8.37
N THR A 363 2.37 0.50 -8.40
CA THR A 363 1.54 0.25 -9.59
C THR A 363 0.71 1.48 -9.94
N SER A 364 0.11 2.15 -8.96
CA SER A 364 -0.71 3.35 -9.19
C SER A 364 0.12 4.53 -9.68
N PHE A 365 1.34 4.72 -9.15
CA PHE A 365 2.29 5.69 -9.71
C PHE A 365 2.62 5.40 -11.16
N ALA A 366 2.98 4.16 -11.49
CA ALA A 366 3.29 3.77 -12.87
C ALA A 366 2.09 3.98 -13.81
N VAL A 367 0.88 3.63 -13.37
CA VAL A 367 -0.34 3.82 -14.17
C VAL A 367 -0.58 5.29 -14.46
N LEU A 368 -0.57 6.17 -13.45
CA LEU A 368 -0.85 7.60 -13.66
C LEU A 368 0.26 8.30 -14.43
N GLN A 369 1.52 7.97 -14.19
CA GLN A 369 2.65 8.54 -14.94
C GLN A 369 2.60 8.13 -16.41
N LYS A 370 2.33 6.86 -16.70
CA LYS A 370 2.14 6.40 -18.08
C LYS A 370 0.91 7.02 -18.73
N ARG A 371 -0.21 7.13 -18.00
CA ARG A 371 -1.44 7.80 -18.48
C ARG A 371 -1.17 9.26 -18.83
N MET A 372 -0.39 9.97 -18.00
CA MET A 372 0.01 11.36 -18.27
C MET A 372 0.83 11.46 -19.57
N THR A 373 1.77 10.53 -19.80
CA THR A 373 2.54 10.48 -21.05
C THR A 373 1.68 10.16 -22.27
N ALA A 374 0.74 9.21 -22.16
CA ALA A 374 -0.20 8.88 -23.24
C ALA A 374 -1.06 10.10 -23.64
N LEU A 375 -1.61 10.81 -22.65
CA LEU A 375 -2.41 12.01 -22.88
C LEU A 375 -1.61 13.15 -23.53
N LYS A 376 -0.31 13.29 -23.22
CA LYS A 376 0.57 14.28 -23.88
C LYS A 376 0.81 13.97 -25.36
N HIS A 377 0.71 12.71 -25.76
CA HIS A 377 0.92 12.25 -27.14
C HIS A 377 -0.39 12.00 -27.90
N GLY A 378 -1.55 12.40 -27.34
CA GLY A 378 -2.86 12.26 -28.01
C GLY A 378 -3.37 10.82 -28.11
N ILE A 379 -2.92 9.92 -27.22
CA ILE A 379 -3.30 8.49 -27.17
C ILE A 379 -4.26 8.22 -26.00
#